data_AF-A0A1J4Y0I8-F1
#
_entry.id   AF-A0A1J4Y0I8-F1
#
_cell.length_a   1.000
_cell.length_b   1.000
_cell.length_c   1.000
_cell.angle_alpha   90.00
_cell.angle_beta   90.00
_cell.angle_gamma   90.00
#
_symmetry.space_group_name_H-M   'P 1'
#
loop_
_entity.id
_entity.type
_entity.pdbx_description
1 polymer ?
#
loop_
_entity_poly.entity_id
_entity_poly.type
_entity_poly.pdbx_seq_one_letter_code
_entity_poly.pdbx_strand_id
1 'polypeptide(L)'
;MMQETIQKPRELLAKKSFFGRGNCLKVMFNSAGEFYLHLGKESKQGWQWSKLKLSDMELGDILLVIKGVKESTSFFHKFNNSSQQLWVNRKDALFFKAGDVNKQLSFAEAEVLRVIIEGFLLVSAKLEARPQ
;
A
#
# COMPACT_ATOMS: atom_id res chain seq x y z
N MET A 1 25.51 -30.14 -4.62
CA MET A 1 24.34 -29.78 -5.43
C MET A 1 23.50 -28.78 -4.65
N MET A 2 23.49 -27.52 -5.05
CA MET A 2 22.59 -26.52 -4.46
C MET A 2 21.21 -26.74 -5.08
N GLN A 3 20.21 -27.08 -4.27
CA GLN A 3 18.83 -27.09 -4.72
C GLN A 3 18.39 -25.63 -4.87
N GLU A 4 18.19 -25.18 -6.10
CA GLU A 4 17.46 -23.95 -6.36
C GLU A 4 16.03 -24.16 -5.89
N THR A 5 15.68 -23.55 -4.75
CA THR A 5 14.29 -23.51 -4.29
C THR A 5 13.51 -22.68 -5.31
N ILE A 6 12.82 -23.34 -6.24
CA ILE A 6 11.92 -22.69 -7.18
C ILE A 6 10.80 -22.03 -6.36
N GLN A 7 10.95 -20.73 -6.12
CA GLN A 7 9.96 -19.94 -5.40
C GLN A 7 8.73 -19.84 -6.29
N LYS A 8 7.66 -20.56 -5.93
CA LYS A 8 6.38 -20.49 -6.67
C LYS A 8 5.94 -19.02 -6.82
N PRO A 9 5.45 -18.62 -8.00
CA PRO A 9 4.95 -17.26 -8.19
C PRO A 9 3.83 -16.98 -7.20
N ARG A 10 3.97 -15.87 -6.45
CA ARG A 10 2.98 -15.44 -5.45
C ARG A 10 1.71 -15.01 -6.18
N GLU A 11 0.60 -15.66 -5.88
CA GLU A 11 -0.70 -15.37 -6.49
C GLU A 11 -1.22 -14.02 -5.97
N LEU A 12 -1.70 -13.17 -6.88
CA LEU A 12 -2.27 -11.88 -6.51
C LEU A 12 -3.73 -12.08 -6.10
N LEU A 13 -4.04 -11.86 -4.84
CA LEU A 13 -5.38 -12.10 -4.30
C LEU A 13 -6.30 -10.87 -4.49
N ALA A 14 -5.77 -9.65 -4.47
CA ALA A 14 -6.46 -8.50 -5.06
C ALA A 14 -5.53 -7.40 -5.55
N LYS A 15 -6.11 -6.56 -6.41
CA LYS A 15 -5.49 -5.39 -7.01
C LYS A 15 -6.53 -4.30 -7.18
N LYS A 16 -6.26 -3.11 -6.66
CA LYS A 16 -7.11 -1.93 -6.89
C LYS A 16 -6.25 -0.73 -7.26
N SER A 17 -6.73 0.06 -8.22
CA SER A 17 -6.12 1.30 -8.64
C SER A 17 -7.14 2.45 -8.51
N PHE A 18 -6.65 3.59 -8.04
CA PHE A 18 -7.38 4.84 -7.85
C PHE A 18 -6.70 5.90 -8.73
N PHE A 19 -7.29 6.19 -9.89
CA PHE A 19 -6.71 7.09 -10.88
C PHE A 19 -7.16 8.53 -10.66
N GLY A 20 -6.22 9.47 -10.79
CA GLY A 20 -6.48 10.90 -10.93
C GLY A 20 -6.00 11.41 -12.29
N ARG A 21 -5.97 12.74 -12.47
CA ARG A 21 -5.63 13.39 -13.76
C ARG A 21 -4.20 13.13 -14.26
N GLY A 22 -3.27 12.78 -13.36
CA GLY A 22 -1.88 12.46 -13.72
C GLY A 22 -1.13 11.72 -12.60
N ASN A 23 -1.89 11.15 -11.65
CA ASN A 23 -1.38 10.40 -10.53
C ASN A 23 -2.26 9.17 -10.27
N CYS A 24 -1.72 8.18 -9.58
CA CYS A 24 -2.42 6.94 -9.28
C CYS A 24 -1.98 6.41 -7.93
N LEU A 25 -2.93 5.91 -7.13
CA LEU A 25 -2.64 5.04 -6.01
C LEU A 25 -3.05 3.63 -6.40
N LYS A 26 -2.14 2.67 -6.31
CA LYS A 26 -2.43 1.26 -6.55
C LYS A 26 -2.08 0.44 -5.31
N VAL A 27 -2.99 -0.41 -4.88
CA VAL A 27 -2.79 -1.35 -3.78
C VAL A 27 -2.91 -2.79 -4.28
N MET A 28 -2.10 -3.67 -3.71
CA MET A 28 -1.99 -5.06 -4.09
C MET A 28 -1.78 -5.90 -2.85
N PHE A 29 -2.46 -7.03 -2.74
CA PHE A 29 -2.12 -8.04 -1.75
C PHE A 29 -2.02 -9.43 -2.37
N ASN A 30 -1.06 -10.22 -1.92
CA ASN A 30 -0.74 -11.52 -2.51
C ASN A 30 -0.95 -12.67 -1.52
N SER A 31 -0.83 -13.91 -2.01
CA SER A 31 -1.01 -15.13 -1.25
C SER A 31 0.05 -15.37 -0.17
N ALA A 32 1.12 -14.58 -0.14
CA ALA A 32 2.14 -14.61 0.90
C ALA A 32 1.83 -13.67 2.07
N GLY A 33 0.63 -13.07 2.10
CA GLY A 33 0.25 -12.12 3.16
C GLY A 33 0.98 -10.79 3.06
N GLU A 34 1.41 -10.38 1.85
CA GLU A 34 2.12 -9.12 1.68
C GLU A 34 1.21 -8.05 1.08
N PHE A 35 1.23 -6.85 1.66
CA PHE A 35 0.55 -5.69 1.13
C PHE A 35 1.53 -4.72 0.49
N TYR A 36 1.24 -4.31 -0.74
CA TYR A 36 2.02 -3.32 -1.47
C TYR A 36 1.19 -2.10 -1.82
N LEU A 37 1.76 -0.93 -1.57
CA LEU A 37 1.22 0.38 -1.95
C LEU A 37 2.13 1.02 -2.99
N HIS A 38 1.56 1.38 -4.12
CA HIS A 38 2.27 2.00 -5.24
C HIS A 38 1.68 3.38 -5.52
N LEU A 39 2.50 4.42 -5.47
CA LEU A 39 2.15 5.76 -5.91
C LEU A 39 2.76 6.03 -7.28
N GLY A 40 1.90 6.32 -8.26
CA GLY A 40 2.27 6.56 -9.65
C GLY A 40 2.10 8.02 -10.03
N LYS A 41 3.03 8.54 -10.85
CA LYS A 41 2.89 9.79 -11.59
C LYS A 41 3.03 9.52 -13.07
N GLU A 42 2.17 10.12 -13.87
CA GLU A 42 2.26 10.03 -15.32
C GLU A 42 3.44 10.87 -15.85
N SER A 43 4.15 10.34 -16.83
CA SER A 43 5.26 10.98 -17.53
C SER A 43 5.13 10.72 -19.04
N LYS A 44 5.94 11.41 -19.86
CA LYS A 44 5.95 11.22 -21.32
C LYS A 44 6.24 9.78 -21.77
N GLN A 45 6.92 8.99 -20.91
CA GLN A 45 7.33 7.61 -21.20
C GLN A 45 6.46 6.58 -20.45
N GLY A 46 5.31 6.99 -19.89
CA GLY A 46 4.44 6.16 -19.08
C GLY A 46 4.53 6.48 -17.59
N TRP A 47 4.25 5.49 -16.74
CA TRP A 47 4.10 5.71 -15.29
C TRP A 47 5.41 5.53 -14.52
N GLN A 48 5.76 6.53 -13.73
CA GLN A 48 6.82 6.43 -12.72
C GLN A 48 6.21 6.00 -11.38
N TRP A 49 6.71 4.92 -10.78
CA TRP A 49 6.13 4.31 -9.58
C TRP A 49 7.07 4.36 -8.38
N SER A 50 6.56 4.90 -7.29
CA SER A 50 7.04 4.69 -5.92
C SER A 50 6.36 3.45 -5.34
N LYS A 51 7.12 2.42 -4.93
CA LYS A 51 6.58 1.13 -4.48
C LYS A 51 7.02 0.87 -3.04
N LEU A 52 6.06 0.66 -2.15
CA LEU A 52 6.30 0.38 -0.74
C LEU A 52 5.62 -0.94 -0.35
N LYS A 53 6.31 -1.77 0.41
CA LYS A 53 5.72 -2.93 1.10
C LYS A 53 5.34 -2.48 2.49
N LEU A 54 4.06 -2.59 2.86
CA LEU A 54 3.58 -2.16 4.16
C LEU A 54 3.41 -3.36 5.10
N SER A 55 3.79 -3.15 6.35
CA SER A 55 3.51 -4.07 7.47
C SER A 55 2.12 -3.86 8.05
N ASP A 56 1.62 -4.84 8.78
CA ASP A 56 0.30 -4.79 9.43
C ASP A 56 0.17 -3.60 10.39
N MET A 57 1.25 -3.22 11.08
CA MET A 57 1.29 -2.04 11.94
C MET A 57 1.12 -0.73 11.16
N GLU A 58 1.82 -0.60 10.02
CA GLU A 58 1.70 0.59 9.17
C GLU A 58 0.29 0.69 8.56
N LEU A 59 -0.29 -0.45 8.18
CA LEU A 59 -1.67 -0.53 7.71
C LEU A 59 -2.68 -0.15 8.79
N GLY A 60 -2.46 -0.59 10.03
CA GLY A 60 -3.25 -0.17 11.19
C GLY A 60 -3.21 1.35 11.40
N ASP A 61 -2.02 1.95 11.33
CA ASP A 61 -1.86 3.40 11.44
C ASP A 61 -2.55 4.16 10.29
N ILE A 62 -2.45 3.66 9.06
CA ILE A 62 -3.18 4.21 7.92
C ILE A 62 -4.68 4.12 8.15
N LEU A 63 -5.20 3.01 8.67
CA LEU A 63 -6.62 2.87 9.01
C LEU A 63 -7.07 3.89 10.06
N LEU A 64 -6.25 4.18 11.07
CA LEU A 64 -6.57 5.22 12.05
C LEU A 64 -6.70 6.59 11.38
N VAL A 65 -5.89 6.89 10.36
CA VAL A 65 -6.03 8.12 9.56
C VAL A 65 -7.30 8.08 8.69
N ILE A 66 -7.58 6.96 8.02
CA ILE A 66 -8.80 6.76 7.22
C ILE A 66 -10.07 6.83 8.07
N LYS A 67 -9.99 6.52 9.36
CA LYS A 67 -11.12 6.61 10.31
C LYS A 67 -11.23 7.97 11.01
N GLY A 68 -10.26 8.86 10.80
CA GLY A 68 -10.23 10.18 11.46
C GLY A 68 -9.88 10.11 12.95
N VAL A 69 -9.25 9.01 13.39
CA VAL A 69 -8.74 8.85 14.75
C VAL A 69 -7.34 9.48 14.89
N LYS A 70 -6.56 9.46 13.79
CA LYS A 70 -5.28 10.16 13.67
C LYS A 70 -5.36 11.15 12.51
N GLU A 71 -4.77 12.34 12.66
CA GLU A 71 -4.67 13.32 11.58
C GLU A 71 -3.65 12.91 10.51
N SER A 72 -2.58 12.23 10.91
CA SER A 72 -1.53 11.80 9.99
C SER A 72 -0.67 10.66 10.54
N THR A 73 0.07 10.01 9.64
CA THR A 73 1.14 9.07 9.94
C THR A 73 2.22 9.15 8.85
N SER A 74 3.44 8.73 9.17
CA SER A 74 4.51 8.62 8.18
C SER A 74 5.45 7.46 8.49
N PHE A 75 5.99 6.85 7.45
CA PHE A 75 6.86 5.68 7.56
C PHE A 75 8.10 5.85 6.70
N PHE A 76 9.25 5.43 7.21
CA PHE A 76 10.54 5.48 6.51
C PHE A 76 10.98 4.08 6.13
N HIS A 77 11.14 3.84 4.83
CA HIS A 77 11.59 2.58 4.26
C HIS A 77 13.00 2.78 3.69
N LYS A 78 13.94 1.93 4.09
CA LYS A 78 15.30 1.91 3.53
C LYS A 78 15.52 0.58 2.81
N PHE A 79 15.94 0.66 1.55
CA PHE A 79 16.29 -0.52 0.76
C PHE A 79 17.47 -0.20 -0.16
N ASN A 80 18.55 -0.99 -0.09
CA ASN A 80 19.76 -0.85 -0.93
C ASN A 80 20.22 0.62 -1.11
N ASN A 81 20.45 1.34 0.00
CA ASN A 81 20.83 2.76 0.05
C ASN A 81 19.81 3.78 -0.50
N SER A 82 18.66 3.33 -1.00
CA SER A 82 17.52 4.21 -1.27
C SER A 82 16.66 4.34 0.00
N SER A 83 16.25 5.58 0.29
CA SER A 83 15.32 5.87 1.38
C SER A 83 14.05 6.46 0.78
N GLN A 84 12.91 5.90 1.15
CA GLN A 84 11.61 6.39 0.75
C GLN A 84 10.77 6.64 1.99
N GLN A 85 10.10 7.79 2.05
CA GLN A 85 9.15 8.09 3.10
C GLN A 85 7.74 8.14 2.53
N LEU A 86 6.82 7.40 3.14
CA LEU A 86 5.39 7.51 2.89
C LEU A 86 4.78 8.44 3.93
N TRP A 87 4.03 9.44 3.47
CA TRP A 87 3.21 10.31 4.30
C TRP A 87 1.75 10.06 3.98
N VAL A 88 0.95 9.88 5.03
CA VAL A 88 -0.51 9.78 4.93
C VAL A 88 -1.12 10.80 5.87
N ASN A 89 -1.98 11.65 5.37
CA ASN A 89 -2.66 12.64 6.20
C ASN A 89 -4.12 12.81 5.79
N ARG A 90 -4.92 13.22 6.77
CA ARG A 90 -6.28 13.65 6.60
C ARG A 90 -6.33 15.12 6.98
N LYS A 91 -6.70 15.95 6.02
CA LYS A 91 -7.19 17.30 6.27
C LYS A 91 -8.65 17.31 5.84
N ASP A 92 -8.96 17.98 4.73
CA ASP A 92 -10.28 17.93 4.09
C ASP A 92 -10.49 16.65 3.25
N ALA A 93 -9.39 16.00 2.87
CA ALA A 93 -9.37 14.74 2.15
C ALA A 93 -8.19 13.87 2.62
N LEU A 94 -8.19 12.61 2.20
CA LEU A 94 -7.12 11.67 2.49
C LEU A 94 -6.02 11.79 1.43
N PHE A 95 -4.79 12.10 1.85
CA PHE A 95 -3.65 12.29 0.97
C PHE A 95 -2.55 11.28 1.26
N PHE A 96 -2.01 10.70 0.19
CA PHE A 96 -0.82 9.87 0.21
C PHE A 96 0.30 10.58 -0.56
N LYS A 97 1.51 10.60 -0.01
CA LYS A 97 2.70 11.16 -0.66
C LYS A 97 3.92 10.28 -0.43
N ALA A 98 4.67 10.00 -1.49
CA ALA A 98 5.99 9.38 -1.40
C ALA A 98 6.94 10.04 -2.41
N GLY A 99 8.02 10.63 -1.90
CA GLY A 99 8.89 11.51 -2.70
C GLY A 99 8.08 12.65 -3.35
N ASP A 100 8.23 12.81 -4.66
CA ASP A 100 7.54 13.83 -5.46
C ASP A 100 6.17 13.38 -6.00
N VAL A 101 5.74 12.17 -5.67
CA VAL A 101 4.45 11.62 -6.10
C VAL A 101 3.44 11.75 -4.97
N ASN A 102 2.26 12.28 -5.29
CA ASN A 102 1.14 12.34 -4.37
C ASN A 102 -0.17 11.93 -5.05
N LYS A 103 -1.12 11.44 -4.25
CA LYS A 103 -2.51 11.19 -4.66
C LYS A 103 -3.43 11.57 -3.51
N GLN A 104 -4.37 12.45 -3.80
CA GLN A 104 -5.56 12.68 -2.98
C GLN A 104 -6.61 11.63 -3.32
N LEU A 105 -7.26 11.05 -2.31
CA LEU A 105 -8.42 10.20 -2.49
C LEU A 105 -9.70 10.98 -2.23
N SER A 106 -10.71 10.75 -3.08
CA SER A 106 -12.08 11.14 -2.77
C SER A 106 -12.61 10.34 -1.56
N PHE A 107 -13.72 10.78 -0.97
CA PHE A 107 -14.37 10.05 0.11
C PHE A 107 -14.69 8.59 -0.27
N ALA A 108 -15.24 8.36 -1.47
CA ALA A 108 -15.56 7.02 -1.94
C ALA A 108 -14.30 6.17 -2.17
N GLU A 109 -13.23 6.75 -2.71
CA GLU A 109 -11.95 6.04 -2.87
C GLU A 109 -11.32 5.68 -1.53
N ALA A 110 -11.37 6.59 -0.55
CA ALA A 110 -10.89 6.36 0.81
C ALA A 110 -11.67 5.24 1.50
N GLU A 111 -13.00 5.19 1.31
CA GLU A 111 -13.85 4.14 1.86
C GLU A 111 -13.56 2.76 1.24
N VAL A 112 -13.36 2.71 -0.08
CA VAL A 112 -12.92 1.47 -0.74
C VAL A 112 -11.55 1.04 -0.24
N LEU A 113 -10.61 1.96 -0.05
CA LEU A 113 -9.30 1.65 0.51
C LEU A 113 -9.42 1.11 1.94
N ARG A 114 -10.29 1.68 2.79
CA ARG A 114 -10.57 1.20 4.14
C ARG A 114 -10.94 -0.27 4.16
N VAL A 115 -11.94 -0.64 3.34
CA VAL A 115 -12.44 -2.02 3.23
C VAL A 115 -11.35 -2.97 2.74
N ILE A 116 -10.52 -2.54 1.79
CA ILE A 116 -9.41 -3.35 1.28
C ILE A 116 -8.39 -3.64 2.39
N ILE A 117 -8.00 -2.62 3.16
CA ILE A 117 -7.01 -2.80 4.22
C ILE A 117 -7.57 -3.68 5.34
N GLU A 118 -8.82 -3.45 5.78
CA GLU A 118 -9.47 -4.29 6.80
C GLU A 118 -9.61 -5.75 6.34
N GLY A 119 -10.03 -5.95 5.08
CA GLY A 119 -10.12 -7.29 4.48
C GLY A 119 -8.77 -7.99 4.42
N PHE A 120 -7.70 -7.26 4.07
CA PHE A 120 -6.34 -7.78 4.09
C PHE A 120 -5.92 -8.21 5.51
N LEU A 121 -6.06 -7.34 6.51
CA LEU A 121 -5.64 -7.65 7.89
C LEU A 121 -6.38 -8.88 8.45
N LEU A 122 -7.66 -9.03 8.12
CA LEU A 122 -8.45 -10.22 8.48
C LEU A 122 -7.90 -11.50 7.82
N VAL A 123 -7.52 -11.42 6.54
CA VAL A 123 -6.94 -12.56 5.80
C VAL A 123 -5.53 -12.88 6.31
N SER A 124 -4.71 -11.87 6.55
CA SER A 124 -3.34 -11.98 7.08
C SER A 124 -3.34 -12.78 8.39
N ALA A 125 -4.16 -12.36 9.36
CA ALA A 125 -4.29 -13.05 10.65
C ALA A 125 -4.70 -14.52 10.52
N LYS A 126 -5.52 -14.88 9.51
CA LYS A 126 -5.92 -16.27 9.24
C LYS A 126 -4.81 -17.09 8.59
N LEU A 127 -3.93 -16.47 7.82
CA LEU A 127 -2.79 -17.16 7.20
C LEU A 127 -1.73 -17.50 8.24
N GLU A 128 -1.48 -16.61 9.19
CA GLU A 128 -0.54 -16.84 10.30
C GLU A 128 -1.02 -17.93 11.28
N ALA A 129 -2.34 -18.06 11.45
CA ALA A 129 -2.93 -19.04 12.36
C ALA A 129 -2.95 -20.49 11.82
N ARG A 130 -2.51 -20.74 10.57
CA ARG A 130 -2.43 -22.10 10.03
C ARG A 130 -1.13 -22.77 10.51
N PRO A 131 -1.19 -23.94 11.18
CA PRO A 131 0.01 -24.68 11.52
C PRO A 131 0.77 -25.05 10.22
N GLN A 132 2.09 -24.88 10.23
CA GLN A 132 2.99 -25.26 9.14
C GLN A 132 3.01 -26.78 8.95
#